data_AF-A0A8T7H8T2-F1
#
_entry.id   AF-A0A8T7H8T2-F1
#
_cell.length_a   1.000
_cell.length_b   1.000
_cell.length_c   1.000
_cell.angle_alpha   90.00
_cell.angle_beta   90.00
_cell.angle_gamma   90.00
#
_symmetry.space_group_name_H-M   'P 1'
#
loop_
_entity.id
_entity.type
_entity.pdbx_description
1 polymer ?
#
loop_
_entity_poly.entity_id
_entity_poly.type
_entity_poly.pdbx_seq_one_letter_code
_entity_poly.pdbx_strand_id
1 'polypeptide(L)' 'SLIVIGSHGRSNIRDRLLGTVSEYVIKNAHQPVLVIKRDVAAQK' A
#
# COMPACT_ATOMS: atom_id res chain seq x y z
N SER A 1 -7.57 -13.37 -11.31
CA SER A 1 -6.25 -12.75 -11.06
C SER A 1 -6.38 -11.76 -9.91
N LEU A 2 -5.31 -11.55 -9.13
CA LEU A 2 -5.27 -10.66 -7.96
C LEU A 2 -4.03 -9.77 -8.05
N ILE A 3 -4.18 -8.48 -7.75
CA ILE A 3 -3.07 -7.52 -7.66
C ILE A 3 -2.66 -7.40 -6.19
N VAL A 4 -1.36 -7.54 -5.89
CA VAL A 4 -0.82 -7.41 -4.53
C VAL A 4 0.20 -6.29 -4.50
N ILE A 5 0.02 -5.34 -3.57
CA ILE A 5 0.88 -4.16 -3.41
C ILE A 5 1.14 -3.84 -1.94
N GLY A 6 2.26 -3.15 -1.67
CA GLY A 6 2.52 -2.58 -0.35
C GLY A 6 1.69 -1.31 -0.09
N SER A 7 1.46 -0.99 1.18
CA SER A 7 0.77 0.24 1.59
C SER A 7 1.54 1.52 1.27
N HIS A 8 2.89 1.50 1.27
CA HIS A 8 3.76 2.67 1.09
C HIS A 8 5.10 2.31 0.42
N GLY A 9 5.70 3.28 -0.29
CA GLY A 9 7.07 3.23 -0.80
C GLY A 9 8.13 3.62 0.24
N ARG A 10 9.33 4.06 -0.18
CA ARG A 10 10.47 4.46 0.70
C ARG A 10 10.20 5.63 1.68
N SER A 11 9.04 6.27 1.64
CA SER A 11 8.75 7.47 2.44
C SER A 11 8.17 7.11 3.81
N ASN A 12 8.86 7.54 4.87
CA ASN A 12 8.56 7.25 6.28
C ASN A 12 7.43 8.13 6.84
N ILE A 13 6.28 8.15 6.16
CA ILE A 13 5.13 8.98 6.53
C ILE A 13 4.32 8.22 7.59
N ARG A 14 4.66 8.42 8.87
CA ARG A 14 4.08 7.69 10.01
C ARG A 14 2.54 7.74 10.08
N ASP A 15 1.93 8.76 9.49
CA ASP A 15 0.49 9.04 9.65
C ASP A 15 -0.35 8.78 8.39
N ARG A 16 0.26 8.28 7.30
CA ARG A 16 -0.49 7.95 6.07
C ARG A 16 -0.82 6.45 6.02
N LEU A 17 -2.04 6.12 5.59
CA LEU A 17 -2.48 4.73 5.41
C LEU A 17 -2.18 4.20 4.00
N LEU A 18 -2.09 5.09 3.00
CA LEU A 18 -1.83 4.76 1.60
C LEU A 18 -0.79 5.70 0.99
N GLY A 19 0.15 5.12 0.23
CA GLY A 19 1.03 5.84 -0.68
C GLY A 19 0.38 6.15 -2.02
N THR A 20 0.91 7.14 -2.74
CA THR A 20 0.36 7.64 -4.01
C THR A 20 0.15 6.54 -5.06
N VAL A 21 1.10 5.61 -5.17
CA VAL A 21 1.00 4.48 -6.10
C VAL A 21 -0.15 3.55 -5.71
N SER A 22 -0.24 3.20 -4.43
CA SER A 22 -1.27 2.29 -3.94
C SER A 22 -2.67 2.89 -4.09
N GLU A 23 -2.80 4.19 -3.83
CA GLU A 23 -4.04 4.93 -4.03
C GLU A 23 -4.45 5.01 -5.51
N TYR A 24 -3.49 5.23 -6.41
CA TYR A 24 -3.73 5.20 -7.85
C TYR A 24 -4.21 3.82 -8.33
N VAL A 25 -3.55 2.75 -7.87
CA VAL A 25 -3.91 1.37 -8.26
C VAL A 25 -5.30 1.00 -7.75
N ILE A 26 -5.63 1.28 -6.48
CA ILE A 26 -6.97 0.99 -5.93
C ILE A 26 -8.07 1.69 -6.75
N LYS A 27 -7.85 2.94 -7.16
CA LYS A 27 -8.86 3.71 -7.90
C LYS A 27 -9.09 3.24 -9.34
N ASN A 28 -8.10 2.57 -9.95
CA ASN A 28 -8.13 2.25 -11.38
C ASN A 28 -8.11 0.73 -11.67
N ALA A 29 -7.97 -0.12 -10.67
CA ALA A 29 -7.90 -1.55 -10.86
C ALA A 29 -9.28 -2.16 -11.17
N HIS A 30 -9.35 -2.94 -12.24
CA HIS A 30 -10.51 -3.74 -12.62
C HIS A 30 -10.50 -5.14 -11.97
N GLN A 31 -9.42 -5.48 -11.28
CA GLN A 31 -9.22 -6.74 -10.58
C GLN A 31 -9.12 -6.47 -9.07
N PRO A 32 -9.43 -7.44 -8.19
CA PRO A 32 -9.25 -7.29 -6.76
C PRO A 32 -7.82 -6.86 -6.42
N VAL A 33 -7.68 -5.97 -5.43
CA VAL A 33 -6.39 -5.44 -4.95
C VAL A 33 -6.24 -5.74 -3.47
N LEU A 34 -5.16 -6.44 -3.11
CA LEU A 34 -4.75 -6.66 -1.73
C LEU A 34 -3.61 -5.70 -1.37
N VAL A 35 -3.83 -4.87 -0.35
CA VAL A 35 -2.83 -3.93 0.16
C VAL A 35 -2.23 -4.46 1.47
N ILE A 36 -0.92 -4.64 1.49
CA ILE A 36 -0.19 -5.10 2.67
C ILE A 36 0.37 -3.90 3.43
N LYS A 37 -0.14 -3.66 4.65
CA LYS A 37 0.43 -2.67 5.55
C LYS A 37 1.65 -3.26 6.26
N ARG A 38 2.79 -2.56 6.20
CA ARG A 38 3.95 -2.88 7.04
C ARG A 38 3.71 -2.25 8.40
N ASP A 39 3.71 -3.09 9.43
CA ASP A 39 3.69 -2.60 10.80
C ASP A 39 5.03 -1.93 11.09
N VAL A 40 4.99 -0.67 11.52
CA VAL A 40 6.18 0.12 11.85
C VAL A 40 6.87 -0.47 13.08
N ALA A 41 6.15 -1.23 13.92
CA ALA A 41 6.71 -1.93 15.07
C ALA A 41 7.49 -3.21 14.69
N ALA A 42 7.30 -3.74 13.48
CA ALA A 42 7.98 -4.95 12.98
C ALA A 42 9.29 -4.65 12.24
N GLN A 43 9.63 -3.37 12.04
CA GLN A 43 10.94 -2.93 11.53
C GLN A 43 11.88 -2.68 12.72
N LYS A 44 12.20 -3.75 13.46
CA LYS A 44 13.40 -3.78 14.30
C LYS A 44 14.56 -4.31 13.48
#